data_AF-A0A9Q5HXU6-F1
#
_entry.id   AF-A0A9Q5HXU6-F1
#
_cell.length_a   1.000
_cell.length_b   1.000
_cell.length_c   1.000
_cell.angle_alpha   90.00
_cell.angle_beta   90.00
_cell.angle_gamma   90.00
#
_symmetry.space_group_name_H-M   'P 1'
#
loop_
_entity.id
_entity.type
_entity.pdbx_description
1 polymer ?
#
loop_
_entity_poly.entity_id
_entity_poly.type
_entity_poly.pdbx_seq_one_letter_code
_entity_poly.pdbx_strand_id
1 'polypeptide(L)'
;MSAPAASAATAATVVTKVPRIPPSNFAVLLRRSKFASYDPQIGQIYTTYDGSAHRGDWGLKRPLSVRRRDGRLIINSVDTLYQQTEWTSAYSDANVVRKFEEIGVTPQPDRKGEWIRRFRMDNTSSQPEDGTRRPMKWMHDSDYARAKPEDVKLDIKTYPPVPNPDSMKPKRFERYLRRLRRLVPEFQEYVEKRKTVDARLSRHHEQFLGAKFLESCKENPNFIHPMPHPTGGLAYNNMNELQSAVSAKPIPGRRIYLEKQTTNTLRGKMNVALGGWVGREHITLKEGAKGKECPVPLTDAGTKGGEPRRDPDAGKDVFRPLSMGCFLYSAPNVVGKYPQRIQRAVLKMQVVSWSDADKARSNPHKPGTVEYVKHKERQQNPQQARPVVPYTDRPRSSFAAYKQLQRTPPKDDAIPSALLNTLQDTIWKTPRPDPKNK
;
A
#
# COMPACT_ATOMS: atom_id res chain seq x y z
N MET A 1 -55.63 51.40 7.97
CA MET A 1 -54.35 51.76 7.34
C MET A 1 -53.59 50.47 7.07
N SER A 2 -53.67 49.97 5.84
CA SER A 2 -53.11 48.67 5.43
C SER A 2 -51.88 48.93 4.57
N ALA A 3 -50.71 48.41 5.00
CA ALA A 3 -49.44 48.57 4.30
C ALA A 3 -49.35 47.53 3.16
N PRO A 4 -48.86 47.92 1.96
CA PRO A 4 -48.73 46.99 0.85
C PRO A 4 -47.49 46.10 1.02
N ALA A 5 -47.68 44.80 0.79
CA ALA A 5 -46.63 43.80 0.76
C ALA A 5 -45.74 43.98 -0.48
N ALA A 6 -44.46 44.29 -0.26
CA ALA A 6 -43.45 44.34 -1.31
C ALA A 6 -43.10 42.91 -1.77
N SER A 7 -43.55 42.56 -2.98
CA SER A 7 -43.19 41.33 -3.69
C SER A 7 -41.72 41.41 -4.15
N ALA A 8 -40.85 40.64 -3.49
CA ALA A 8 -39.46 40.46 -3.91
C ALA A 8 -39.41 39.52 -5.12
N ALA A 9 -39.39 40.10 -6.32
CA ALA A 9 -39.17 39.38 -7.57
C ALA A 9 -37.75 38.81 -7.62
N THR A 10 -37.64 37.49 -7.52
CA THR A 10 -36.39 36.73 -7.65
C THR A 10 -35.86 36.88 -9.08
N ALA A 11 -34.84 37.72 -9.27
CA ALA A 11 -34.16 37.88 -10.56
C ALA A 11 -33.51 36.55 -10.97
N ALA A 12 -34.08 35.90 -11.99
CA ALA A 12 -33.52 34.70 -12.58
C ALA A 12 -32.21 35.06 -13.30
N THR A 13 -31.07 34.70 -12.69
CA THR A 13 -29.75 34.83 -13.30
C THR A 13 -29.66 33.92 -14.53
N VAL A 14 -29.91 34.49 -15.71
CA VAL A 14 -29.70 33.83 -16.99
C VAL A 14 -28.20 33.56 -17.15
N VAL A 15 -27.78 32.31 -16.91
CA VAL A 15 -26.42 31.85 -17.20
C VAL A 15 -26.27 31.81 -18.72
N THR A 16 -25.87 32.93 -19.31
CA THR A 16 -25.48 33.00 -20.71
C THR A 16 -24.30 32.05 -20.93
N LYS A 17 -24.54 30.92 -21.60
CA LYS A 17 -23.49 30.00 -22.03
C LYS A 17 -22.51 30.78 -22.93
N VAL A 18 -21.39 31.20 -22.35
CA VAL A 18 -20.31 31.86 -23.10
C VAL A 18 -19.88 30.91 -24.23
N PRO A 19 -19.92 31.34 -25.51
CA PRO A 19 -19.51 30.51 -26.63
C PRO A 19 -18.07 30.06 -26.41
N ARG A 20 -17.86 28.74 -26.35
CA ARG A 20 -16.53 28.16 -26.19
C ARG A 20 -15.78 28.34 -27.51
N ILE A 21 -14.93 29.36 -27.57
CA ILE A 21 -13.99 29.54 -28.68
C ILE A 21 -13.14 28.26 -28.78
N PRO A 22 -13.06 27.62 -29.95
CA PRO A 22 -12.26 26.41 -30.12
C PRO A 22 -10.80 26.72 -29.79
N PRO A 23 -10.08 25.83 -29.07
CA PRO A 23 -8.68 26.05 -28.76
C PRO A 23 -7.85 26.10 -30.05
N SER A 24 -6.82 26.94 -30.09
CA SER A 24 -5.89 26.98 -31.23
C SER A 24 -5.20 25.63 -31.45
N ASN A 25 -4.82 25.32 -32.69
CA ASN A 25 -4.10 24.08 -33.02
C ASN A 25 -2.85 23.90 -32.17
N PHE A 26 -2.12 24.99 -31.91
CA PHE A 26 -0.97 24.98 -31.01
C PHE A 26 -1.35 24.57 -29.58
N ALA A 27 -2.44 25.12 -29.01
CA ALA A 27 -2.88 24.74 -27.68
C ALA A 27 -3.30 23.25 -27.60
N VAL A 28 -3.87 22.70 -28.68
CA VAL A 28 -4.19 21.27 -28.77
C VAL A 28 -2.92 20.42 -28.80
N LEU A 29 -1.92 20.80 -29.61
CA LEU A 29 -0.63 20.11 -29.67
C LEU A 29 0.12 20.20 -28.34
N LEU A 30 0.14 21.38 -27.71
CA LEU A 30 0.77 21.58 -26.41
C LEU A 30 0.14 20.68 -25.34
N ARG A 31 -1.21 20.62 -25.27
CA ARG A 31 -1.93 19.73 -24.34
C ARG A 31 -1.62 18.26 -24.54
N ARG A 32 -1.31 17.84 -25.78
CA ARG A 32 -0.95 16.45 -26.12
C ARG A 32 0.55 16.18 -26.01
N SER A 33 1.37 17.22 -25.81
CA SER A 33 2.82 17.06 -25.71
C SER A 33 3.21 16.33 -24.43
N LYS A 34 4.33 15.59 -24.48
CA LYS A 34 4.90 14.95 -23.27
C LYS A 34 5.35 15.96 -22.22
N PHE A 35 5.61 17.21 -22.61
CA PHE A 35 5.91 18.28 -21.68
C PHE A 35 4.67 18.69 -20.87
N ALA A 36 3.46 18.65 -21.45
CA ALA A 36 2.25 18.97 -20.70
C ALA A 36 1.87 17.93 -19.64
N SER A 37 2.38 16.70 -19.74
CA SER A 37 2.25 15.71 -18.67
C SER A 37 3.23 15.91 -17.51
N TYR A 38 4.16 16.87 -17.62
CA TYR A 38 5.08 17.20 -16.52
C TYR A 38 4.31 17.84 -15.36
N ASP A 39 4.37 17.20 -14.20
CA ASP A 39 3.93 17.76 -12.93
C ASP A 39 5.06 17.61 -11.90
N PRO A 40 5.61 18.71 -11.36
CA PRO A 40 6.68 18.65 -10.36
C PRO A 40 6.25 17.96 -9.06
N GLN A 41 4.95 17.85 -8.80
CA GLN A 41 4.42 17.14 -7.63
C GLN A 41 4.46 15.63 -7.79
N ILE A 42 4.67 15.13 -9.01
CA ILE A 42 4.76 13.69 -9.29
C ILE A 42 6.24 13.35 -9.41
N GLY A 43 6.70 12.39 -8.60
CA GLY A 43 8.05 11.83 -8.67
C GLY A 43 8.31 10.98 -9.92
N GLN A 44 7.95 11.49 -11.10
CA GLN A 44 8.06 10.79 -12.37
C GLN A 44 9.53 10.69 -12.79
N ILE A 45 9.91 9.50 -13.27
CA ILE A 45 11.22 9.23 -13.81
C ILE A 45 11.20 9.48 -15.31
N TYR A 46 12.08 10.36 -15.77
CA TYR A 46 12.29 10.69 -17.17
C TYR A 46 13.53 9.95 -17.68
N THR A 47 13.42 9.43 -18.90
CA THR A 47 14.50 8.78 -19.63
C THR A 47 14.63 9.44 -21.01
N THR A 48 15.81 9.34 -21.60
CA THR A 48 16.08 9.83 -22.96
C THR A 48 16.82 8.77 -23.75
N TYR A 49 16.79 8.88 -25.07
CA TYR A 49 17.52 7.98 -25.96
C TYR A 49 19.03 8.29 -25.93
N ASP A 50 19.87 7.30 -26.23
CA ASP A 50 21.32 7.37 -26.06
C ASP A 50 21.98 8.56 -26.77
N GLY A 51 21.62 8.80 -28.04
CA GLY A 51 22.16 9.93 -28.80
C GLY A 51 21.78 11.31 -28.23
N SER A 52 20.58 11.44 -27.67
CA SER A 52 20.14 12.67 -27.01
C SER A 52 20.77 12.80 -25.62
N ALA A 53 20.94 11.70 -24.88
CA ALA A 53 21.66 11.67 -23.61
C ALA A 53 23.09 12.21 -23.75
N HIS A 54 23.81 11.82 -24.81
CA HIS A 54 25.18 12.28 -25.07
C HIS A 54 25.25 13.81 -25.27
N ARG A 55 24.22 14.42 -25.88
CA ARG A 55 24.11 15.87 -26.06
C ARG A 55 23.57 16.59 -24.82
N GLY A 56 23.13 15.86 -23.80
CA GLY A 56 22.40 16.41 -22.66
C GLY A 56 20.98 16.86 -23.01
N ASP A 57 20.40 16.35 -24.11
CA ASP A 57 19.03 16.65 -24.51
C ASP A 57 18.04 15.67 -23.85
N TRP A 58 17.19 16.23 -22.99
CA TRP A 58 16.16 15.53 -22.23
C TRP A 58 14.74 15.96 -22.62
N GLY A 59 14.58 16.71 -23.72
CA GLY A 59 13.30 17.30 -24.10
C GLY A 59 12.83 18.39 -23.11
N LEU A 60 13.79 19.04 -22.44
CA LEU A 60 13.55 20.13 -21.49
C LEU A 60 13.97 21.48 -22.09
N LYS A 61 13.69 22.56 -21.37
CA LYS A 61 14.00 23.92 -21.82
C LYS A 61 15.48 24.15 -22.13
N ARG A 62 16.39 23.50 -21.38
CA ARG A 62 17.85 23.61 -21.55
C ARG A 62 18.50 22.21 -21.48
N PRO A 63 19.65 22.00 -22.15
CA PRO A 63 20.37 20.76 -22.01
C PRO A 63 20.97 20.60 -20.61
N LEU A 64 21.00 19.38 -20.11
CA LEU A 64 21.56 19.04 -18.79
C LEU A 64 23.02 18.61 -18.90
N SER A 65 23.78 18.81 -17.83
CA SER A 65 25.17 18.35 -17.73
C SER A 65 25.32 16.81 -17.67
N VAL A 66 24.21 16.09 -17.45
CA VAL A 66 24.20 14.62 -17.44
C VAL A 66 24.31 14.09 -18.86
N ARG A 67 25.54 13.73 -19.24
CA ARG A 67 25.87 13.13 -20.55
C ARG A 67 26.20 11.64 -20.42
N ARG A 68 25.36 10.88 -19.71
CA ARG A 68 25.55 9.44 -19.47
C ARG A 68 24.43 8.64 -20.13
N ARG A 69 24.81 7.50 -20.71
CA ARG A 69 23.86 6.48 -21.22
C ARG A 69 22.98 5.94 -20.09
N ASP A 70 21.74 5.57 -20.39
CA ASP A 70 20.74 5.08 -19.41
C ASP A 70 20.59 5.98 -18.17
N GLY A 71 20.74 7.30 -18.39
CA GLY A 71 20.42 8.26 -17.35
C GLY A 71 18.93 8.23 -17.05
N ARG A 72 18.58 8.28 -15.76
CA ARG A 72 17.20 8.34 -15.28
C ARG A 72 17.10 9.47 -14.30
N LEU A 73 16.22 10.43 -14.58
CA LEU A 73 16.16 11.69 -13.85
C LEU A 73 14.76 11.91 -13.28
N ILE A 74 14.69 12.49 -12.08
CA ILE A 74 13.47 13.13 -11.56
C ILE A 74 13.70 14.63 -11.69
N ILE A 75 12.76 15.34 -12.33
CA ILE A 75 12.84 16.78 -12.58
C ILE A 75 11.98 17.49 -11.54
N ASN A 76 12.60 18.26 -10.65
CA ASN A 76 11.91 18.96 -9.57
C ASN A 76 11.31 20.28 -10.08
N SER A 77 12.05 20.99 -10.92
CA SER A 77 11.62 22.25 -11.54
C SER A 77 12.26 22.40 -12.92
N VAL A 78 11.45 22.76 -13.93
CA VAL A 78 11.95 22.95 -15.31
C VAL A 78 12.84 24.18 -15.40
N ASP A 79 12.48 25.25 -14.69
CA ASP A 79 13.22 26.50 -14.68
C ASP A 79 13.11 27.14 -13.29
N THR A 80 14.26 27.35 -12.64
CA THR A 80 14.36 28.07 -11.38
C THR A 80 14.57 29.56 -11.59
N LEU A 81 14.52 30.34 -10.51
CA LEU A 81 14.92 31.75 -10.51
C LEU A 81 16.36 31.94 -11.05
N TYR A 82 17.23 30.95 -10.85
CA TYR A 82 18.60 30.93 -11.35
C TYR A 82 18.74 30.47 -12.80
N GLN A 83 17.62 30.30 -13.51
CA GLN A 83 17.62 29.83 -14.89
C GLN A 83 18.24 28.43 -15.07
N GLN A 84 18.17 27.60 -14.03
CA GLN A 84 18.66 26.22 -14.04
C GLN A 84 17.50 25.25 -13.85
N THR A 85 17.60 24.09 -14.51
CA THR A 85 16.66 22.98 -14.30
C THR A 85 17.14 22.16 -13.11
N GLU A 86 16.33 22.06 -12.06
CA GLU A 86 16.64 21.20 -10.91
C GLU A 86 16.23 19.77 -11.22
N TRP A 87 17.20 18.86 -11.11
CA TRP A 87 16.97 17.45 -11.32
C TRP A 87 17.74 16.63 -10.28
N THR A 88 17.29 15.40 -10.06
CA THR A 88 18.02 14.43 -9.23
C THR A 88 18.13 13.09 -9.96
N SER A 89 19.23 12.38 -9.75
CA SER A 89 19.40 11.03 -10.31
C SER A 89 18.40 10.07 -9.67
N ALA A 90 17.68 9.34 -10.52
CA ALA A 90 16.69 8.32 -10.18
C ALA A 90 17.14 6.91 -10.59
N TYR A 91 18.43 6.75 -10.90
CA TYR A 91 19.01 5.48 -11.34
C TYR A 91 18.81 4.36 -10.29
N SER A 92 19.06 4.66 -9.01
CA SER A 92 18.83 3.72 -7.91
C SER A 92 17.38 3.26 -7.86
N ASP A 93 16.45 4.18 -8.05
CA ASP A 93 15.03 3.93 -7.80
C ASP A 93 14.46 3.02 -8.88
N ALA A 94 14.74 3.35 -10.14
CA ALA A 94 14.34 2.51 -11.26
C ALA A 94 15.03 1.13 -11.23
N ASN A 95 16.27 1.03 -10.74
CA ASN A 95 16.94 -0.26 -10.57
C ASN A 95 16.33 -1.10 -9.44
N VAL A 96 15.88 -0.46 -8.36
CA VAL A 96 15.18 -1.16 -7.27
C VAL A 96 13.85 -1.73 -7.77
N VAL A 97 13.10 -0.97 -8.57
CA VAL A 97 11.86 -1.45 -9.20
C VAL A 97 12.14 -2.60 -10.17
N ARG A 98 13.11 -2.46 -11.08
CA ARG A 98 13.50 -3.52 -12.01
C ARG A 98 13.94 -4.80 -11.30
N LYS A 99 14.79 -4.67 -10.27
CA LYS A 99 15.20 -5.83 -9.45
C LYS A 99 14.02 -6.45 -8.72
N PHE A 100 13.03 -5.66 -8.31
CA PHE A 100 11.82 -6.18 -7.69
C PHE A 100 10.91 -6.91 -8.69
N GLU A 101 10.82 -6.45 -9.92
CA GLU A 101 10.12 -7.19 -11.00
C GLU A 101 10.82 -8.52 -11.29
N GLU A 102 12.16 -8.54 -11.30
CA GLU A 102 12.97 -9.76 -11.47
C GLU A 102 12.76 -10.77 -10.33
N ILE A 103 12.38 -10.32 -9.13
CA ILE A 103 11.99 -11.19 -8.00
C ILE A 103 10.75 -12.03 -8.34
N GLY A 104 9.84 -11.53 -9.18
CA GLY A 104 8.65 -12.28 -9.60
C GLY A 104 7.69 -12.60 -8.46
N VAL A 105 7.67 -11.76 -7.42
CA VAL A 105 6.73 -11.88 -6.29
C VAL A 105 5.82 -10.67 -6.23
N THR A 106 4.54 -10.94 -6.06
CA THR A 106 3.53 -9.92 -5.87
C THR A 106 3.42 -9.58 -4.38
N PRO A 107 3.74 -8.34 -3.94
CA PRO A 107 3.64 -7.99 -2.54
C PRO A 107 2.16 -7.86 -2.16
N GLN A 108 1.76 -8.50 -1.06
CA GLN A 108 0.44 -8.34 -0.50
C GLN A 108 0.43 -7.15 0.47
N PRO A 109 -0.63 -6.36 0.58
CA PRO A 109 -0.64 -5.26 1.54
C PRO A 109 -0.67 -5.82 2.98
N ASP A 110 0.17 -5.29 3.88
CA ASP A 110 0.18 -5.71 5.29
C ASP A 110 -1.04 -5.14 6.02
N ARG A 111 -1.79 -6.00 6.74
CA ARG A 111 -2.94 -5.61 7.57
C ARG A 111 -2.59 -4.57 8.62
N LYS A 112 -1.38 -4.64 9.16
CA LYS A 112 -0.88 -3.69 10.15
C LYS A 112 -0.07 -2.56 9.52
N GLY A 113 0.08 -2.58 8.20
CA GLY A 113 0.81 -1.60 7.42
C GLY A 113 0.12 -0.26 7.42
N GLU A 114 0.92 0.81 7.42
CA GLU A 114 0.45 2.16 7.15
C GLU A 114 -0.28 2.26 5.82
N TRP A 115 0.14 1.47 4.81
CA TRP A 115 -0.45 1.50 3.48
C TRP A 115 -1.94 1.19 3.51
N ILE A 116 -2.34 0.05 4.07
CA ILE A 116 -3.77 -0.32 4.21
C ILE A 116 -4.50 0.68 5.10
N ARG A 117 -3.87 1.08 6.21
CA ARG A 117 -4.47 2.02 7.16
C ARG A 117 -4.86 3.31 6.47
N ARG A 118 -4.02 3.89 5.60
CA ARG A 118 -4.34 5.15 4.89
C ARG A 118 -5.68 5.13 4.15
N PHE A 119 -6.19 3.94 3.80
CA PHE A 119 -7.41 3.77 3.01
C PHE A 119 -8.54 3.07 3.77
N ARG A 120 -8.43 2.87 5.08
CA ARG A 120 -9.43 2.14 5.92
C ARG A 120 -9.81 0.77 5.37
N MET A 121 -8.86 0.11 4.72
CA MET A 121 -9.06 -1.23 4.16
C MET A 121 -8.75 -2.34 5.17
N ASP A 122 -8.42 -1.96 6.41
CA ASP A 122 -8.13 -2.84 7.54
C ASP A 122 -9.37 -3.30 8.29
N ASN A 123 -10.58 -2.95 7.83
CA ASN A 123 -11.82 -3.11 8.58
C ASN A 123 -12.15 -4.58 8.92
N THR A 124 -11.62 -4.95 10.07
CA THR A 124 -12.03 -6.04 10.97
C THR A 124 -13.47 -5.89 11.47
N SER A 125 -14.10 -4.72 11.29
CA SER A 125 -15.46 -4.43 11.79
C SER A 125 -16.57 -4.99 10.91
N SER A 126 -16.26 -5.32 9.65
CA SER A 126 -17.12 -6.04 8.71
C SER A 126 -16.43 -7.34 8.32
N GLN A 127 -16.15 -8.21 9.29
CA GLN A 127 -16.06 -9.61 8.90
C GLN A 127 -17.41 -9.95 8.24
N PRO A 128 -17.42 -10.44 6.99
CA PRO A 128 -18.62 -11.12 6.51
C PRO A 128 -18.99 -12.18 7.54
N GLU A 129 -20.29 -12.39 7.80
CA GLU A 129 -20.76 -13.33 8.83
C GLU A 129 -20.13 -14.72 8.67
N ASP A 130 -19.76 -15.09 7.45
CA ASP A 130 -19.05 -16.31 7.07
C ASP A 130 -17.64 -16.45 7.68
N GLY A 131 -17.11 -15.42 8.35
CA GLY A 131 -15.75 -15.42 8.93
C GLY A 131 -14.62 -15.49 7.90
N THR A 132 -14.95 -15.63 6.61
CA THR A 132 -14.00 -15.74 5.51
C THR A 132 -13.37 -14.37 5.23
N ARG A 133 -12.04 -14.33 5.36
CA ARG A 133 -11.24 -13.13 5.16
C ARG A 133 -11.11 -12.88 3.67
N ARG A 134 -11.79 -11.86 3.14
CA ARG A 134 -11.60 -11.45 1.74
C ARG A 134 -10.32 -10.61 1.65
N PRO A 135 -9.26 -11.07 0.97
CA PRO A 135 -8.13 -10.20 0.65
C PRO A 135 -8.62 -9.01 -0.18
N MET A 136 -7.90 -7.89 -0.13
CA MET A 136 -8.20 -6.74 -1.01
C MET A 136 -8.31 -7.27 -2.44
N LYS A 137 -9.51 -7.19 -3.01
CA LYS A 137 -9.76 -7.65 -4.36
C LYS A 137 -8.91 -6.78 -5.27
N TRP A 138 -8.12 -7.43 -6.12
CA TRP A 138 -7.43 -6.74 -7.20
C TRP A 138 -8.50 -6.20 -8.13
N MET A 139 -8.82 -4.92 -7.98
CA MET A 139 -9.61 -4.19 -8.95
C MET A 139 -8.65 -3.89 -10.09
N HIS A 140 -8.63 -4.77 -11.08
CA HIS A 140 -7.96 -4.48 -12.33
C HIS A 140 -8.81 -3.43 -13.05
N ASP A 141 -8.25 -2.24 -13.25
CA ASP A 141 -8.84 -1.19 -14.11
C ASP A 141 -8.77 -1.58 -15.60
N SER A 142 -8.71 -2.89 -15.91
CA SER A 142 -8.67 -3.30 -17.30
C SER A 142 -10.05 -3.10 -17.91
N ASP A 143 -10.11 -2.37 -19.01
CA ASP A 143 -11.28 -2.29 -19.90
C ASP A 143 -11.74 -3.68 -20.39
N TYR A 144 -10.91 -4.70 -20.17
CA TYR A 144 -11.14 -6.11 -20.49
C TYR A 144 -11.78 -6.92 -19.36
N ALA A 145 -11.88 -6.38 -18.15
CA ALA A 145 -12.64 -7.04 -17.10
C ALA A 145 -14.12 -7.04 -17.52
N ARG A 146 -14.66 -8.23 -17.83
CA ARG A 146 -16.10 -8.45 -18.09
C ARG A 146 -17.00 -8.18 -16.86
N ALA A 147 -16.48 -7.47 -15.86
CA ALA A 147 -17.26 -7.10 -14.70
C ALA A 147 -18.41 -6.22 -15.19
N LYS A 148 -19.64 -6.62 -14.88
CA LYS A 148 -20.79 -5.78 -15.19
C LYS A 148 -20.61 -4.49 -14.39
N PRO A 149 -21.05 -3.32 -14.88
CA PRO A 149 -21.00 -2.07 -14.12
C PRO A 149 -21.65 -2.19 -12.73
N GLU A 150 -22.57 -3.14 -12.57
CA GLU A 150 -23.21 -3.50 -11.30
C GLU A 150 -22.24 -4.10 -10.27
N ASP A 151 -21.30 -4.94 -10.71
CA ASP A 151 -20.30 -5.58 -9.85
C ASP A 151 -19.32 -4.53 -9.30
N VAL A 152 -18.91 -3.57 -10.14
CA VAL A 152 -18.05 -2.45 -9.74
C VAL A 152 -18.76 -1.55 -8.74
N LYS A 153 -20.07 -1.29 -8.93
CA LYS A 153 -20.88 -0.55 -7.94
C LYS A 153 -20.98 -1.29 -6.61
N LEU A 154 -21.00 -2.63 -6.62
CA LEU A 154 -21.01 -3.44 -5.40
C LEU A 154 -19.68 -3.30 -4.64
N ASP A 155 -18.55 -3.31 -5.36
CA ASP A 155 -17.22 -3.17 -4.76
C ASP A 155 -17.02 -1.76 -4.16
N ILE A 156 -17.45 -0.69 -4.85
CA ILE A 156 -17.39 0.70 -4.32
C ILE A 156 -18.32 0.88 -3.12
N LYS A 157 -19.51 0.25 -3.12
CA LYS A 157 -20.40 0.25 -1.95
C LYS A 157 -19.77 -0.43 -0.75
N THR A 158 -18.98 -1.48 -1.00
CA THR A 158 -18.29 -2.24 0.06
C THR A 158 -17.13 -1.44 0.65
N TYR A 159 -16.44 -0.66 -0.18
CA TYR A 159 -15.28 0.15 0.22
C TYR A 159 -15.38 1.58 -0.33
N PRO A 160 -16.29 2.42 0.20
CA PRO A 160 -16.29 3.81 -0.19
C PRO A 160 -14.93 4.41 0.19
N PRO A 161 -14.24 5.12 -0.72
CA PRO A 161 -12.96 5.75 -0.43
C PRO A 161 -13.19 6.98 0.47
N VAL A 162 -13.52 6.68 1.73
CA VAL A 162 -13.63 7.67 2.79
C VAL A 162 -12.21 7.97 3.26
N PRO A 163 -11.83 9.26 3.34
CA PRO A 163 -10.52 9.61 3.86
C PRO A 163 -10.29 9.03 5.27
N ASN A 164 -9.14 8.39 5.53
CA ASN A 164 -8.88 7.88 6.87
C ASN A 164 -8.42 9.00 7.83
N PRO A 165 -9.23 9.46 8.81
CA PRO A 165 -8.82 10.45 9.81
C PRO A 165 -7.58 10.05 10.61
N ASP A 166 -7.40 8.75 10.91
CA ASP A 166 -6.27 8.26 11.71
C ASP A 166 -4.92 8.41 10.99
N SER A 167 -4.96 8.56 9.67
CA SER A 167 -3.78 8.78 8.83
C SER A 167 -3.56 10.25 8.45
N MET A 168 -4.47 11.15 8.84
CA MET A 168 -4.38 12.56 8.48
C MET A 168 -3.44 13.31 9.41
N LYS A 169 -2.71 14.29 8.84
CA LYS A 169 -2.03 15.30 9.65
C LYS A 169 -3.07 16.15 10.41
N PRO A 170 -2.77 16.65 11.62
CA PRO A 170 -3.73 17.40 12.46
C PRO A 170 -4.45 18.54 11.72
N LYS A 171 -3.71 19.38 10.99
CA LYS A 171 -4.30 20.48 10.19
C LYS A 171 -5.26 20.00 9.10
N ARG A 172 -4.98 18.86 8.47
CA ARG A 172 -5.86 18.26 7.45
C ARG A 172 -7.10 17.68 8.11
N PHE A 173 -6.93 17.05 9.26
CA PHE A 173 -8.01 16.52 10.08
C PHE A 173 -8.97 17.62 10.55
N GLU A 174 -8.46 18.77 11.02
CA GLU A 174 -9.32 19.91 11.39
C GLU A 174 -10.15 20.46 10.22
N ARG A 175 -9.55 20.54 9.02
CA ARG A 175 -10.28 20.95 7.80
C ARG A 175 -11.35 19.92 7.46
N TYR A 176 -11.03 18.64 7.62
CA TYR A 176 -11.97 17.54 7.45
C TYR A 176 -13.14 17.63 8.45
N LEU A 177 -12.87 17.87 9.73
CA LEU A 177 -13.91 18.10 10.75
C LEU A 177 -14.80 19.31 10.43
N ARG A 178 -14.22 20.41 9.95
CA ARG A 178 -15.01 21.57 9.49
C ARG A 178 -15.95 21.21 8.34
N ARG A 179 -15.50 20.37 7.41
CA ARG A 179 -16.36 19.84 6.33
C ARG A 179 -17.47 18.94 6.89
N LEU A 180 -17.14 18.05 7.82
CA LEU A 180 -18.12 17.16 8.46
C LEU A 180 -19.20 17.95 9.23
N ARG A 181 -18.82 19.01 9.95
CA ARG A 181 -19.77 19.87 10.68
C ARG A 181 -20.83 20.48 9.76
N ARG A 182 -20.47 20.82 8.52
CA ARG A 182 -21.43 21.34 7.53
C ARG A 182 -22.43 20.28 7.06
N LEU A 183 -22.06 19.00 7.13
CA LEU A 183 -22.90 17.87 6.73
C LEU A 183 -23.74 17.30 7.89
N VAL A 184 -23.64 17.86 9.10
CA VAL A 184 -24.41 17.42 10.27
C VAL A 184 -25.93 17.46 10.05
N PRO A 185 -26.55 18.53 9.51
CA PRO A 185 -28.01 18.52 9.31
C PRO A 185 -28.44 17.43 8.33
N GLU A 186 -27.73 17.27 7.21
CA GLU A 186 -27.98 16.19 6.24
C GLU A 186 -27.81 14.79 6.86
N PHE A 187 -26.87 14.65 7.81
CA PHE A 187 -26.68 13.40 8.54
C PHE A 187 -27.84 13.12 9.50
N GLN A 188 -28.37 14.13 10.18
CA GLN A 188 -29.53 13.99 11.07
C GLN A 188 -30.75 13.52 10.27
N GLU A 189 -31.04 14.15 9.14
CA GLU A 189 -32.11 13.72 8.21
C GLU A 189 -31.90 12.28 7.73
N TYR A 190 -30.66 11.90 7.42
CA TYR A 190 -30.32 10.54 7.00
C TYR A 190 -30.60 9.50 8.10
N VAL A 191 -30.28 9.81 9.37
CA VAL A 191 -30.55 8.94 10.52
C VAL A 191 -32.05 8.83 10.79
N GLU A 192 -32.78 9.95 10.77
CA GLU A 192 -34.24 9.98 10.95
C GLU A 192 -34.95 9.15 9.87
N LYS A 193 -34.52 9.26 8.62
CA LYS A 193 -35.10 8.53 7.49
C LYS A 193 -34.92 7.01 7.62
N ARG A 194 -33.80 6.55 8.19
CA ARG A 194 -33.53 5.11 8.31
C ARG A 194 -34.30 4.44 9.43
N LYS A 195 -34.76 5.17 10.46
CA LYS A 195 -35.53 4.65 11.61
C LYS A 195 -34.97 3.33 12.21
N THR A 196 -33.69 3.04 12.00
CA THR A 196 -33.10 1.76 12.44
C THR A 196 -32.73 1.86 13.91
N VAL A 197 -33.15 0.86 14.70
CA VAL A 197 -32.92 0.73 16.15
C VAL A 197 -31.45 0.44 16.49
N ASP A 198 -30.59 0.24 15.50
CA ASP A 198 -29.17 -0.06 15.73
C ASP A 198 -28.42 1.13 16.33
N ALA A 199 -28.11 1.01 17.62
CA ALA A 199 -27.52 2.03 18.49
C ALA A 199 -26.07 2.44 18.17
N ARG A 200 -25.45 1.93 17.11
CA ARG A 200 -24.05 2.25 16.77
C ARG A 200 -23.96 3.41 15.79
N LEU A 201 -23.98 4.63 16.34
CA LEU A 201 -23.83 5.89 15.61
C LEU A 201 -22.62 5.92 14.65
N SER A 202 -21.53 5.23 15.00
CA SER A 202 -20.33 5.12 14.14
C SER A 202 -20.60 4.44 12.80
N ARG A 203 -21.42 3.39 12.78
CA ARG A 203 -21.79 2.69 11.53
C ARG A 203 -22.66 3.55 10.63
N HIS A 204 -23.60 4.31 11.22
CA HIS A 204 -24.45 5.23 10.46
C HIS A 204 -23.64 6.34 9.80
N HIS A 205 -22.63 6.87 10.50
CA HIS A 205 -21.74 7.89 9.95
C HIS A 205 -20.95 7.38 8.74
N GLU A 206 -20.34 6.20 8.82
CA GLU A 206 -19.59 5.62 7.69
C GLU A 206 -20.51 5.34 6.49
N GLN A 207 -21.71 4.81 6.74
CA GLN A 207 -22.70 4.57 5.68
C GLN A 207 -23.20 5.86 5.05
N PHE A 208 -23.42 6.91 5.85
CA PHE A 208 -23.79 8.24 5.35
C PHE A 208 -22.70 8.83 4.45
N LEU A 209 -21.44 8.79 4.91
CA LEU A 209 -20.32 9.28 4.10
C LEU A 209 -20.17 8.47 2.81
N GLY A 210 -20.37 7.15 2.86
CA GLY A 210 -20.40 6.29 1.68
C GLY A 210 -21.55 6.64 0.72
N ALA A 211 -22.74 6.93 1.24
CA ALA A 211 -23.89 7.34 0.43
C ALA A 211 -23.66 8.70 -0.23
N LYS A 212 -23.19 9.70 0.52
CA LYS A 212 -22.84 11.04 0.01
C LYS A 212 -21.73 10.98 -1.03
N PHE A 213 -20.76 10.10 -0.81
CA PHE A 213 -19.72 9.83 -1.79
C PHE A 213 -20.34 9.29 -3.10
N LEU A 214 -21.20 8.28 -3.03
CA LEU A 214 -21.89 7.72 -4.21
C LEU A 214 -22.78 8.75 -4.92
N GLU A 215 -23.42 9.66 -4.18
CA GLU A 215 -24.15 10.80 -4.74
C GLU A 215 -23.21 11.70 -5.56
N SER A 216 -22.05 12.05 -5.00
CA SER A 216 -21.05 12.86 -5.72
C SER A 216 -20.49 12.18 -6.98
N CYS A 217 -20.39 10.84 -6.99
CA CYS A 217 -20.03 10.08 -8.18
C CYS A 217 -21.07 10.22 -9.30
N LYS A 218 -22.36 10.27 -8.93
CA LYS A 218 -23.46 10.38 -9.89
C LYS A 218 -23.53 11.77 -10.51
N GLU A 219 -23.27 12.82 -9.72
CA GLU A 219 -23.25 14.20 -10.21
C GLU A 219 -22.16 14.42 -11.25
N ASN A 220 -20.99 13.81 -11.04
CA ASN A 220 -19.84 13.94 -11.93
C ASN A 220 -19.34 12.57 -12.38
N PRO A 221 -19.93 11.98 -13.45
CA PRO A 221 -19.56 10.64 -13.92
C PRO A 221 -18.10 10.58 -14.41
N ASN A 222 -17.52 11.73 -14.77
CA ASN A 222 -16.13 11.84 -15.22
C ASN A 222 -15.14 12.00 -14.06
N PHE A 223 -15.61 12.10 -12.81
CA PHE A 223 -14.72 12.25 -11.67
C PHE A 223 -14.08 10.91 -11.34
N ILE A 224 -12.78 10.80 -11.61
CA ILE A 224 -12.00 9.60 -11.30
C ILE A 224 -11.67 9.62 -9.82
N HIS A 225 -12.08 8.57 -9.11
CA HIS A 225 -11.73 8.41 -7.72
C HIS A 225 -10.36 7.75 -7.60
N PRO A 226 -9.42 8.35 -6.85
CA PRO A 226 -8.13 7.75 -6.65
C PRO A 226 -8.29 6.55 -5.71
N MET A 227 -8.40 5.35 -6.29
CA MET A 227 -8.23 4.11 -5.55
C MET A 227 -6.76 3.70 -5.60
N PRO A 228 -6.10 3.54 -4.45
CA PRO A 228 -4.72 3.08 -4.45
C PRO A 228 -4.64 1.65 -4.96
N HIS A 229 -3.57 1.38 -5.71
CA HIS A 229 -3.26 0.00 -6.06
C HIS A 229 -2.88 -0.78 -4.77
N PRO A 230 -3.33 -2.05 -4.59
CA PRO A 230 -3.01 -2.84 -3.40
C PRO A 230 -1.50 -2.92 -3.12
N THR A 231 -0.70 -3.01 -4.18
CA THR A 231 0.77 -3.11 -4.12
C THR A 231 1.49 -1.76 -4.12
N GLY A 232 0.76 -0.63 -4.07
CA GLY A 232 1.34 0.70 -4.19
C GLY A 232 2.02 0.96 -5.53
N GLY A 233 1.66 0.21 -6.57
CA GLY A 233 2.27 0.30 -7.91
C GLY A 233 3.64 -0.38 -8.03
N LEU A 234 4.09 -1.15 -7.02
CA LEU A 234 5.35 -1.89 -7.08
C LEU A 234 5.29 -3.08 -8.04
N ALA A 235 4.11 -3.69 -8.17
CA ALA A 235 3.89 -4.85 -9.01
C ALA A 235 2.46 -4.84 -9.52
N TYR A 236 2.30 -5.06 -10.83
CA TYR A 236 1.00 -5.19 -11.50
C TYR A 236 0.66 -6.64 -11.84
N ASN A 237 1.61 -7.56 -11.65
CA ASN A 237 1.35 -8.98 -11.75
C ASN A 237 0.55 -9.45 -10.53
N ASN A 238 -0.52 -10.20 -10.75
CA ASN A 238 -1.25 -10.88 -9.70
C ASN A 238 -0.90 -12.37 -9.76
N MET A 239 0.30 -12.72 -9.27
CA MET A 239 0.73 -14.11 -9.26
C MET A 239 0.13 -14.84 -8.05
N ASN A 240 -0.58 -15.93 -8.32
CA ASN A 240 -1.01 -16.84 -7.26
C ASN A 240 0.20 -17.48 -6.59
N GLU A 241 0.03 -17.99 -5.37
CA GLU A 241 1.12 -18.61 -4.59
C GLU A 241 1.81 -19.76 -5.36
N LEU A 242 1.02 -20.61 -6.01
CA LEU A 242 1.52 -21.69 -6.86
C LEU A 242 2.29 -21.16 -8.07
N GLN A 243 1.77 -20.11 -8.72
CA GLN A 243 2.44 -19.50 -9.86
C GLN A 243 3.79 -18.92 -9.42
N SER A 244 3.81 -18.12 -8.35
CA SER A 244 5.03 -17.57 -7.79
C SER A 244 6.01 -18.67 -7.35
N ALA A 245 5.53 -19.76 -6.73
CA ALA A 245 6.39 -20.88 -6.34
C ALA A 245 7.07 -21.57 -7.54
N VAL A 246 6.44 -21.55 -8.72
CA VAL A 246 6.98 -22.17 -9.95
C VAL A 246 7.75 -21.18 -10.83
N SER A 247 7.33 -19.91 -10.87
CA SER A 247 7.87 -18.88 -11.77
C SER A 247 8.98 -18.03 -11.12
N ALA A 248 8.92 -17.80 -9.81
CA ALA A 248 9.91 -16.98 -9.12
C ALA A 248 11.27 -17.70 -9.13
N LYS A 249 12.26 -17.03 -9.72
CA LYS A 249 13.62 -17.54 -9.80
C LYS A 249 14.31 -17.37 -8.44
N PRO A 250 15.18 -18.31 -8.04
CA PRO A 250 16.03 -18.11 -6.89
C PRO A 250 17.09 -17.05 -7.27
N ILE A 251 17.35 -16.10 -6.36
CA ILE A 251 18.15 -14.91 -6.63
C ILE A 251 19.33 -14.88 -5.66
N PRO A 252 20.54 -14.53 -6.12
CA PRO A 252 21.68 -14.38 -5.22
C PRO A 252 21.40 -13.25 -4.23
N GLY A 253 21.58 -13.56 -2.96
CA GLY A 253 21.46 -12.60 -1.88
C GLY A 253 22.62 -12.74 -0.91
N ARG A 254 22.59 -11.90 0.11
CA ARG A 254 23.56 -11.97 1.20
C ARG A 254 22.87 -11.83 2.54
N ARG A 255 23.15 -12.76 3.43
CA ARG A 255 22.80 -12.68 4.84
C ARG A 255 23.46 -11.46 5.51
N ILE A 256 22.64 -10.61 6.13
CA ILE A 256 23.07 -9.43 6.90
C ILE A 256 22.86 -9.73 8.38
N TYR A 257 23.92 -9.60 9.16
CA TYR A 257 23.82 -9.64 10.61
C TYR A 257 23.38 -8.27 11.16
N LEU A 258 22.48 -8.29 12.15
CA LEU A 258 22.09 -7.11 12.91
C LEU A 258 22.51 -7.33 14.36
N GLU A 259 23.49 -6.53 14.80
CA GLU A 259 24.28 -6.63 16.04
C GLU A 259 23.47 -6.74 17.34
N LYS A 260 22.18 -6.42 17.32
CA LYS A 260 21.32 -6.36 18.51
C LYS A 260 20.03 -7.14 18.32
N GLN A 261 20.08 -8.46 18.43
CA GLN A 261 18.92 -9.22 18.93
C GLN A 261 19.25 -9.71 20.34
N THR A 262 19.28 -8.77 21.29
CA THR A 262 19.58 -8.99 22.71
C THR A 262 18.43 -9.62 23.50
N THR A 263 17.44 -10.24 22.84
CA THR A 263 16.31 -10.85 23.54
C THR A 263 16.15 -12.30 23.14
N ASN A 264 15.95 -13.15 24.17
CA ASN A 264 15.78 -14.61 24.19
C ASN A 264 14.73 -15.20 23.23
N THR A 265 14.21 -14.45 22.26
CA THR A 265 13.43 -14.97 21.13
C THR A 265 14.35 -15.59 20.06
N LEU A 266 15.18 -16.55 20.49
CA LEU A 266 16.07 -17.40 19.68
C LEU A 266 15.28 -18.39 18.81
N ARG A 267 14.43 -17.89 17.92
CA ARG A 267 13.98 -18.66 16.76
C ARG A 267 14.46 -17.99 15.48
N GLY A 268 15.74 -18.24 15.18
CA GLY A 268 16.33 -18.33 13.83
C GLY A 268 15.76 -17.39 12.77
N LYS A 269 15.81 -16.07 12.97
CA LYS A 269 15.51 -15.12 11.89
C LYS A 269 16.74 -14.30 11.56
N MET A 270 17.17 -14.37 10.32
CA MET A 270 18.30 -13.62 9.82
C MET A 270 17.83 -12.61 8.78
N ASN A 271 18.44 -11.43 8.72
CA ASN A 271 18.11 -10.49 7.66
C ASN A 271 18.91 -10.86 6.41
N VAL A 272 18.34 -10.66 5.24
CA VAL A 272 18.96 -11.01 3.96
C VAL A 272 18.78 -9.84 3.01
N ALA A 273 19.88 -9.31 2.47
CA ALA A 273 19.84 -8.41 1.34
C ALA A 273 19.61 -9.21 0.05
N LEU A 274 18.55 -8.88 -0.67
CA LEU A 274 18.16 -9.52 -1.93
C LEU A 274 17.65 -8.44 -2.88
N GLY A 275 18.22 -8.32 -4.08
CA GLY A 275 17.66 -7.43 -5.12
C GLY A 275 17.57 -5.94 -4.74
N GLY A 276 18.41 -5.46 -3.82
CA GLY A 276 18.34 -4.08 -3.31
C GLY A 276 17.34 -3.87 -2.16
N TRP A 277 16.70 -4.95 -1.68
CA TRP A 277 15.80 -4.95 -0.53
C TRP A 277 16.40 -5.75 0.63
N VAL A 278 15.86 -5.55 1.83
CA VAL A 278 16.20 -6.35 3.02
C VAL A 278 14.98 -7.17 3.43
N GLY A 279 15.10 -8.50 3.31
CA GLY A 279 14.13 -9.49 3.78
C GLY A 279 14.56 -10.18 5.07
N ARG A 280 13.72 -11.09 5.57
CA ARG A 280 13.97 -11.96 6.72
C ARG A 280 13.90 -13.42 6.30
N GLU A 281 14.98 -14.15 6.52
CA GLU A 281 15.03 -15.60 6.36
C GLU A 281 14.52 -16.29 7.63
N HIS A 282 13.72 -17.35 7.46
CA HIS A 282 13.40 -18.28 8.53
C HIS A 282 14.40 -19.43 8.50
N ILE A 283 15.34 -19.43 9.44
CA ILE A 283 16.29 -20.52 9.62
C ILE A 283 15.58 -21.64 10.37
N THR A 284 15.34 -22.75 9.68
CA THR A 284 14.95 -24.00 10.31
C THR A 284 16.19 -24.61 10.94
N LEU A 285 16.40 -24.35 12.23
CA LEU A 285 17.40 -25.08 13.01
C LEU A 285 17.01 -26.55 12.96
N LYS A 286 17.83 -27.39 12.31
CA LYS A 286 17.61 -28.84 12.29
C LYS A 286 17.59 -29.32 13.74
N GLU A 287 16.49 -29.96 14.13
CA GLU A 287 16.14 -30.37 15.50
C GLU A 287 17.12 -31.35 16.20
N GLY A 288 18.29 -31.66 15.61
CA GLY A 288 19.22 -32.65 16.12
C GLY A 288 20.55 -32.12 16.69
N ALA A 289 20.85 -30.82 16.52
CA ALA A 289 22.13 -30.28 17.00
C ALA A 289 21.92 -29.40 18.24
N LYS A 290 21.76 -30.05 19.41
CA LYS A 290 21.84 -29.36 20.71
C LYS A 290 23.21 -28.66 20.79
N GLY A 291 23.24 -27.34 20.57
CA GLY A 291 24.43 -26.51 20.75
C GLY A 291 25.15 -26.00 19.49
N LYS A 292 24.61 -26.15 18.27
CA LYS A 292 25.28 -25.57 17.09
C LYS A 292 24.86 -24.13 16.82
N GLU A 293 25.89 -23.29 16.87
CA GLU A 293 25.99 -21.88 16.51
C GLU A 293 25.28 -21.55 15.19
N CYS A 294 24.93 -20.28 14.98
CA CYS A 294 24.48 -19.82 13.67
C CYS A 294 25.48 -20.30 12.61
N PRO A 295 25.01 -20.87 11.47
CA PRO A 295 25.90 -21.50 10.49
C PRO A 295 26.89 -20.53 9.82
N VAL A 296 26.80 -19.24 10.11
CA VAL A 296 27.76 -18.22 9.72
C VAL A 296 28.17 -17.45 10.99
N PRO A 297 29.44 -17.53 11.44
CA PRO A 297 29.90 -16.81 12.61
C PRO A 297 29.91 -15.30 12.35
N LEU A 298 29.75 -14.52 13.43
CA LEU A 298 29.62 -13.07 13.38
C LEU A 298 30.82 -12.36 12.72
N THR A 299 32.01 -12.94 12.87
CA THR A 299 33.28 -12.39 12.36
C THR A 299 33.35 -12.31 10.83
N ASP A 300 32.54 -13.11 10.13
CA ASP A 300 32.68 -13.26 8.68
C ASP A 300 31.75 -12.30 7.91
N ALA A 301 30.74 -11.75 8.58
CA ALA A 301 29.79 -10.80 7.99
C ALA A 301 30.31 -9.34 7.96
N GLY A 302 31.43 -9.05 8.64
CA GLY A 302 31.99 -7.71 8.86
C GLY A 302 31.35 -7.02 10.07
N THR A 303 32.15 -6.25 10.82
CA THR A 303 31.68 -5.53 12.01
C THR A 303 31.12 -4.16 11.64
N LYS A 304 30.32 -3.56 12.53
CA LYS A 304 29.77 -2.21 12.36
C LYS A 304 30.88 -1.13 12.27
N GLY A 305 32.07 -1.43 12.79
CA GLY A 305 33.25 -0.56 12.72
C GLY A 305 33.89 -0.44 11.34
N GLY A 306 33.33 -1.11 10.31
CA GLY A 306 33.89 -1.07 8.96
C GLY A 306 35.14 -1.94 8.81
N GLU A 307 35.41 -2.84 9.76
CA GLU A 307 36.49 -3.81 9.57
C GLU A 307 36.18 -4.65 8.33
N PRO A 308 37.16 -4.81 7.43
CA PRO A 308 36.97 -5.61 6.23
C PRO A 308 36.53 -7.01 6.62
N ARG A 309 35.56 -7.55 5.88
CA ARG A 309 35.13 -8.93 6.07
C ARG A 309 36.34 -9.84 5.93
N ARG A 310 36.50 -10.77 6.88
CA ARG A 310 37.53 -11.83 6.77
C ARG A 310 37.30 -12.69 5.53
N ASP A 311 36.04 -12.94 5.19
CA ASP A 311 35.65 -13.67 3.99
C ASP A 311 34.59 -12.88 3.18
N PRO A 312 34.92 -12.42 1.96
CA PRO A 312 33.97 -11.74 1.10
C PRO A 312 32.85 -12.66 0.60
N ASP A 313 33.01 -13.98 0.64
CA ASP A 313 32.02 -14.96 0.18
C ASP A 313 31.09 -15.45 1.29
N ALA A 314 31.47 -15.24 2.55
CA ALA A 314 30.64 -15.58 3.69
C ALA A 314 29.24 -14.90 3.62
N GLY A 315 28.23 -15.74 3.85
CA GLY A 315 26.81 -15.35 3.85
C GLY A 315 26.21 -15.10 2.46
N LYS A 316 26.97 -15.27 1.37
CA LYS A 316 26.38 -15.38 0.02
C LYS A 316 25.61 -16.69 -0.06
N ASP A 317 24.38 -16.62 -0.54
CA ASP A 317 23.57 -17.80 -0.82
C ASP A 317 22.54 -17.40 -1.90
N VAL A 318 21.88 -18.39 -2.47
CA VAL A 318 20.77 -18.15 -3.39
C VAL A 318 19.48 -18.25 -2.58
N PHE A 319 18.66 -17.22 -2.62
CA PHE A 319 17.41 -17.17 -1.85
C PHE A 319 16.22 -17.15 -2.78
N ARG A 320 15.13 -17.78 -2.31
CA ARG A 320 13.83 -17.65 -2.93
C ARG A 320 12.90 -16.83 -2.04
N PRO A 321 12.31 -15.74 -2.54
CA PRO A 321 11.26 -15.01 -1.84
C PRO A 321 9.98 -15.87 -1.78
N LEU A 322 9.29 -15.86 -0.64
CA LEU A 322 8.01 -16.52 -0.50
C LEU A 322 6.88 -15.55 -0.83
N SER A 323 5.95 -15.94 -1.72
CA SER A 323 4.80 -15.11 -2.08
C SER A 323 3.94 -14.73 -0.87
N MET A 324 3.65 -15.70 0.01
CA MET A 324 2.93 -15.47 1.27
C MET A 324 3.72 -14.64 2.28
N GLY A 325 4.99 -14.39 2.02
CA GLY A 325 5.91 -13.72 2.92
C GLY A 325 6.25 -12.29 2.54
N CYS A 326 5.75 -11.81 1.39
CA CYS A 326 6.05 -10.46 0.90
C CYS A 326 4.88 -9.52 1.19
N PHE A 327 5.06 -8.65 2.17
CA PHE A 327 4.04 -7.70 2.60
C PHE A 327 4.47 -6.25 2.43
N LEU A 328 3.62 -5.43 1.81
CA LEU A 328 3.80 -3.98 1.73
C LEU A 328 3.29 -3.31 2.99
N TYR A 329 4.21 -2.79 3.80
CA TYR A 329 3.89 -2.09 5.03
C TYR A 329 3.58 -0.62 4.78
N SER A 330 4.42 0.08 4.01
CA SER A 330 4.22 1.49 3.65
C SER A 330 4.71 1.72 2.22
N ALA A 331 3.92 2.43 1.42
CA ALA A 331 4.31 2.85 0.07
C ALA A 331 4.88 4.28 0.10
N PRO A 332 5.81 4.61 -0.80
CA PRO A 332 6.36 5.95 -0.89
C PRO A 332 5.28 6.93 -1.36
N ASN A 333 5.28 8.14 -0.82
CA ASN A 333 4.38 9.18 -1.29
C ASN A 333 4.90 9.81 -2.61
N VAL A 334 4.56 9.21 -3.75
CA VAL A 334 5.02 9.65 -5.07
C VAL A 334 4.36 10.93 -5.57
N VAL A 335 3.22 11.34 -4.98
CA VAL A 335 2.49 12.56 -5.33
C VAL A 335 2.47 13.54 -4.15
N GLY A 336 2.91 14.77 -4.40
CA GLY A 336 2.81 15.89 -3.47
C GLY A 336 3.99 16.86 -3.59
N LYS A 337 4.02 17.87 -2.72
CA LYS A 337 5.07 18.92 -2.74
C LYS A 337 6.50 18.38 -2.71
N TYR A 338 6.71 17.25 -2.05
CA TYR A 338 8.00 16.57 -1.96
C TYR A 338 7.79 15.08 -2.27
N PRO A 339 7.85 14.70 -3.56
CA PRO A 339 7.68 13.30 -3.93
C PRO A 339 8.78 12.45 -3.30
N GLN A 340 8.37 11.35 -2.69
CA GLN A 340 9.28 10.43 -2.02
C GLN A 340 9.84 9.41 -3.00
N ARG A 341 11.11 9.05 -2.78
CA ARG A 341 11.79 7.98 -3.51
C ARG A 341 11.31 6.60 -3.12
N ILE A 342 11.56 5.62 -3.99
CA ILE A 342 11.21 4.21 -3.73
C ILE A 342 11.84 3.66 -2.46
N GLN A 343 12.99 4.23 -2.05
CA GLN A 343 13.71 3.89 -0.82
C GLN A 343 12.88 4.11 0.46
N ARG A 344 11.82 4.92 0.41
CA ARG A 344 10.87 5.11 1.52
C ARG A 344 9.83 4.02 1.62
N ALA A 345 9.70 3.16 0.60
CA ALA A 345 8.83 2.00 0.67
C ALA A 345 9.36 1.02 1.72
N VAL A 346 8.46 0.48 2.54
CA VAL A 346 8.80 -0.52 3.55
C VAL A 346 8.10 -1.82 3.17
N LEU A 347 8.92 -2.80 2.78
CA LEU A 347 8.50 -4.16 2.49
C LEU A 347 8.97 -5.08 3.61
N LYS A 348 8.09 -5.98 4.03
CA LYS A 348 8.43 -7.11 4.87
C LYS A 348 8.45 -8.34 3.98
N MET A 349 9.64 -8.82 3.64
CA MET A 349 9.81 -9.98 2.77
C MET A 349 10.30 -11.17 3.60
N GLN A 350 9.70 -12.34 3.42
CA GLN A 350 10.24 -13.61 3.90
C GLN A 350 10.95 -14.32 2.75
N VAL A 351 12.15 -14.80 3.03
CA VAL A 351 12.96 -15.55 2.07
C VAL A 351 13.35 -16.90 2.68
N VAL A 352 13.67 -17.86 1.81
CA VAL A 352 14.21 -19.17 2.19
C VAL A 352 15.46 -19.41 1.36
N SER A 353 16.53 -19.93 1.97
CA SER A 353 17.68 -20.42 1.21
C SER A 353 17.21 -21.48 0.22
N TRP A 354 17.61 -21.31 -1.05
CA TRP A 354 17.26 -22.24 -2.12
C TRP A 354 17.85 -23.63 -1.86
N SER A 355 19.06 -23.69 -1.29
CA SER A 355 19.72 -24.95 -0.95
C SER A 355 18.94 -25.76 0.10
N ASP A 356 18.24 -25.08 1.02
CA ASP A 356 17.39 -25.71 2.03
C ASP A 356 16.01 -26.02 1.48
N ALA A 357 15.45 -25.13 0.64
CA ALA A 357 14.16 -25.33 -0.02
C ALA A 357 14.17 -26.55 -0.96
N ASP A 358 15.24 -26.74 -1.73
CA ASP A 358 15.38 -27.90 -2.62
C ASP A 358 15.47 -29.21 -1.85
N LYS A 359 16.20 -29.22 -0.72
CA LYS A 359 16.28 -30.40 0.16
C LYS A 359 14.95 -30.73 0.82
N ALA A 360 14.09 -29.75 1.02
CA ALA A 360 12.78 -29.92 1.65
C ALA A 360 11.70 -30.42 0.68
N ARG A 361 11.92 -30.34 -0.64
CA ARG A 361 10.95 -30.81 -1.64
C ARG A 361 10.99 -32.33 -1.75
N SER A 362 9.82 -32.96 -1.82
CA SER A 362 9.71 -34.37 -2.18
C SER A 362 10.17 -34.64 -3.61
N ASN A 363 9.94 -33.66 -4.50
CA ASN A 363 10.38 -33.70 -5.90
C ASN A 363 11.16 -32.41 -6.25
N PRO A 364 12.44 -32.50 -6.61
CA PRO A 364 13.26 -31.33 -6.95
C PRO A 364 12.95 -30.78 -8.34
N HIS A 365 12.30 -31.55 -9.21
CA HIS A 365 12.07 -31.15 -10.59
C HIS A 365 10.90 -30.15 -10.71
N LYS A 366 10.89 -29.37 -11.79
CA LYS A 366 9.84 -28.39 -12.03
C LYS A 366 8.55 -29.09 -12.49
N PRO A 367 7.37 -28.75 -11.95
CA PRO A 367 6.10 -29.30 -12.44
C PRO A 367 5.96 -29.14 -13.96
N GLY A 368 5.49 -30.19 -14.64
CA GLY A 368 5.32 -30.25 -16.09
C GLY A 368 6.56 -30.71 -16.88
N THR A 369 7.69 -30.98 -16.22
CA THR A 369 8.86 -31.60 -16.87
C THR A 369 8.75 -33.12 -16.89
N VAL A 370 9.43 -33.79 -17.84
CA VAL A 370 9.42 -35.25 -17.94
C VAL A 370 10.07 -35.87 -16.69
N GLU A 371 11.09 -35.22 -16.15
CA GLU A 371 11.78 -35.60 -14.92
C GLU A 371 10.83 -35.54 -13.72
N TYR A 372 9.95 -34.54 -13.65
CA TYR A 372 8.95 -34.45 -12.60
C TYR A 372 8.01 -35.65 -12.59
N VAL A 373 7.55 -36.09 -13.76
CA VAL A 373 6.67 -37.26 -13.91
C VAL A 373 7.42 -38.57 -13.62
N LYS A 374 8.69 -38.66 -14.03
CA LYS A 374 9.53 -39.84 -13.80
C LYS A 374 10.04 -39.96 -12.36
N HIS A 375 10.00 -38.88 -11.58
CA HIS A 375 10.51 -38.86 -10.22
C HIS A 375 9.73 -39.82 -9.33
N LYS A 376 10.33 -40.97 -9.03
CA LYS A 376 9.80 -41.90 -8.04
C LYS A 376 9.96 -41.25 -6.67
N GLU A 377 8.83 -40.93 -6.03
CA GLU A 377 8.84 -40.40 -4.68
C GLU A 377 9.64 -41.36 -3.79
N ARG A 378 10.69 -40.82 -3.15
CA ARG A 378 11.50 -41.60 -2.22
C ARG A 378 10.54 -42.05 -1.13
N GLN A 379 10.17 -43.33 -1.11
CA GLN A 379 9.34 -43.91 -0.07
C GLN A 379 10.05 -43.64 1.25
N GLN A 380 9.62 -42.60 1.96
CA GLN A 380 10.14 -42.32 3.29
C GLN A 380 9.75 -43.53 4.12
N ASN A 381 10.74 -44.13 4.76
CA ASN A 381 10.52 -45.30 5.60
C ASN A 381 9.38 -44.93 6.58
N PRO A 382 8.21 -45.59 6.53
CA PRO A 382 7.01 -45.14 7.24
C PRO A 382 7.22 -45.06 8.76
N GLN A 383 8.24 -45.75 9.28
CA GLN A 383 8.68 -45.67 10.67
C GLN A 383 9.37 -44.34 11.05
N GLN A 384 9.91 -43.58 10.08
CA GLN A 384 10.54 -42.27 10.29
C GLN A 384 9.64 -41.09 9.89
N ALA A 385 8.57 -41.35 9.14
CA ALA A 385 7.56 -40.35 8.84
C ALA A 385 6.84 -40.01 10.16
N ARG A 386 7.23 -38.89 10.79
CA ARG A 386 6.38 -38.30 11.84
C ARG A 386 4.99 -38.16 11.21
N PRO A 387 3.92 -38.66 11.86
CA PRO A 387 2.57 -38.52 11.31
C PRO A 387 2.38 -37.04 10.99
N VAL A 388 2.20 -36.75 9.69
CA VAL A 388 1.82 -35.42 9.25
C VAL A 388 0.45 -35.23 9.86
N VAL A 389 0.41 -34.61 11.04
CA VAL A 389 -0.83 -34.13 11.62
C VAL A 389 -1.42 -33.30 10.51
N PRO A 390 -2.56 -33.70 9.90
CA PRO A 390 -3.15 -32.93 8.82
C PRO A 390 -3.19 -31.50 9.33
N TYR A 391 -2.75 -30.56 8.48
CA TYR A 391 -2.92 -29.14 8.71
C TYR A 391 -4.43 -28.90 8.64
N THR A 392 -5.14 -29.37 9.66
CA THR A 392 -6.43 -28.88 10.03
C THR A 392 -6.15 -27.41 10.25
N ASP A 393 -6.85 -26.57 9.50
CA ASP A 393 -7.05 -25.17 9.84
C ASP A 393 -7.73 -25.13 11.21
N ARG A 394 -7.04 -25.57 12.27
CA ARG A 394 -7.37 -25.16 13.61
C ARG A 394 -7.09 -23.68 13.57
N PRO A 395 -8.12 -22.81 13.60
CA PRO A 395 -7.87 -21.39 13.77
C PRO A 395 -6.98 -21.32 15.01
N ARG A 396 -5.73 -20.86 14.84
CA ARG A 396 -4.83 -20.65 15.98
C ARG A 396 -5.68 -19.94 17.01
N SER A 397 -5.96 -20.60 18.13
CA SER A 397 -6.76 -20.07 19.22
C SER A 397 -5.94 -19.02 19.95
N SER A 398 -5.45 -18.02 19.22
CA SER A 398 -4.99 -16.77 19.78
C SER A 398 -6.10 -16.10 20.59
N PHE A 399 -7.36 -16.52 20.47
CA PHE A 399 -8.45 -16.08 21.34
C PHE A 399 -8.23 -16.36 22.83
N ALA A 400 -7.58 -17.48 23.22
CA ALA A 400 -7.32 -17.75 24.63
C ALA A 400 -6.22 -16.84 25.22
N ALA A 401 -5.16 -16.59 24.44
CA ALA A 401 -4.10 -15.64 24.83
C ALA A 401 -4.54 -14.16 24.73
N TYR A 402 -5.46 -13.83 23.81
CA TYR A 402 -6.04 -12.48 23.72
C TYR A 402 -6.96 -12.17 24.91
N LYS A 403 -7.67 -13.17 25.45
CA LYS A 403 -8.53 -12.99 26.63
C LYS A 403 -7.73 -12.68 27.91
N GLN A 404 -6.47 -13.12 28.00
CA GLN A 404 -5.57 -12.77 29.10
C GLN A 404 -4.83 -11.43 28.88
N LEU A 405 -4.47 -11.07 27.64
CA LEU A 405 -3.85 -9.78 27.32
C LEU A 405 -4.82 -8.59 27.32
N GLN A 406 -6.14 -8.83 27.34
CA GLN A 406 -7.15 -7.77 27.51
C GLN A 406 -7.38 -7.35 28.98
N ARG A 407 -6.68 -7.94 29.96
CA ARG A 407 -6.81 -7.56 31.39
C ARG A 407 -5.86 -6.47 31.87
N THR A 408 -4.91 -6.04 31.05
CA THR A 408 -4.14 -4.82 31.33
C THR A 408 -4.51 -3.75 30.32
N PRO A 409 -5.24 -2.70 30.70
CA PRO A 409 -5.44 -1.56 29.81
C PRO A 409 -4.06 -1.00 29.45
N PRO A 410 -3.76 -0.74 28.16
CA PRO A 410 -2.60 0.05 27.81
C PRO A 410 -2.75 1.43 28.48
N LYS A 411 -1.86 1.74 29.42
CA LYS A 411 -1.63 3.12 29.85
C LYS A 411 -1.11 3.89 28.64
N ASP A 412 -1.78 5.00 28.37
CA ASP A 412 -1.39 6.08 27.46
C ASP A 412 -1.49 5.80 25.95
N ASP A 413 -2.72 5.93 25.44
CA ASP A 413 -3.08 6.64 24.20
C ASP A 413 -4.62 6.77 24.12
N ALA A 414 -5.21 7.38 25.15
CA ALA A 414 -6.66 7.54 25.34
C ALA A 414 -7.25 8.70 24.50
N ILE A 415 -6.80 8.88 23.27
CA ILE A 415 -7.28 9.95 22.38
C ILE A 415 -8.51 9.53 21.55
N PRO A 416 -8.69 8.28 21.05
CA PRO A 416 -9.79 8.00 20.13
C PRO A 416 -11.19 8.03 20.77
N SER A 417 -11.35 7.46 21.98
CA SER A 417 -12.65 7.39 22.66
C SER A 417 -13.06 8.74 23.27
N ALA A 418 -12.10 9.48 23.85
CA ALA A 418 -12.34 10.83 24.34
C ALA A 418 -12.73 11.77 23.18
N LEU A 419 -12.11 11.65 22.01
CA LEU A 419 -12.38 12.49 20.84
C LEU A 419 -13.76 12.18 20.22
N LEU A 420 -14.14 10.90 20.14
CA LEU A 420 -15.49 10.47 19.75
C LEU A 420 -16.57 10.94 20.73
N ASN A 421 -16.30 10.88 22.03
CA ASN A 421 -17.22 11.39 23.06
C ASN A 421 -17.31 12.93 23.02
N THR A 422 -16.20 13.65 22.79
CA THR A 422 -16.26 15.11 22.57
C THR A 422 -16.97 15.51 21.28
N LEU A 423 -16.90 14.69 20.22
CA LEU A 423 -17.69 14.92 19.01
C LEU A 423 -19.18 14.68 19.26
N GLN A 424 -19.55 13.68 20.07
CA GLN A 424 -20.92 13.53 20.56
C GLN A 424 -21.35 14.75 21.38
N ASP A 425 -20.57 15.17 22.37
CA ASP A 425 -20.93 16.31 23.23
C ASP A 425 -21.00 17.64 22.48
N THR A 426 -20.15 17.85 21.45
CA THR A 426 -20.15 19.10 20.67
C THR A 426 -21.21 19.14 19.57
N ILE A 427 -21.67 17.99 19.06
CA ILE A 427 -22.74 17.93 18.06
C ILE A 427 -24.12 18.09 18.72
N TRP A 428 -24.30 17.63 19.96
CA TRP A 428 -25.60 17.63 20.64
C TRP A 428 -25.82 18.78 21.62
N LYS A 429 -24.80 19.57 21.97
CA LYS A 429 -24.95 20.83 22.73
C LYS A 429 -25.18 22.03 21.81
N THR A 430 -26.22 22.01 20.99
CA THR A 430 -26.84 23.26 20.53
C THR A 430 -27.71 23.79 21.67
N PRO A 431 -27.60 25.06 22.10
CA PRO A 431 -28.51 25.63 23.08
C PRO A 431 -29.94 25.52 22.54
N ARG A 432 -30.81 24.82 23.27
CA ARG A 432 -32.25 24.86 22.99
C ARG A 432 -32.66 26.34 23.06
N PRO A 433 -33.35 26.89 22.04
CA PRO A 433 -33.88 28.24 22.14
C PRO A 433 -34.85 28.27 23.33
N ASP A 434 -34.61 29.21 24.25
CA ASP A 434 -35.47 29.41 25.42
C ASP A 434 -36.91 29.67 24.96
N PRO A 435 -37.91 28.92 25.46
CA PRO A 435 -39.31 29.09 25.08
C PRO A 435 -39.96 30.36 25.68
N LYS A 436 -39.17 31.35 26.12
CA LYS A 436 -39.64 32.59 26.74
C LYS A 436 -39.39 33.79 25.84
N ASN A 437 -40.03 33.80 24.68
CA ASN A 437 -40.45 35.01 23.99
C ASN A 437 -41.44 34.62 22.89
N LYS A 438 -42.70 34.50 23.30
CA LYS A 438 -43.88 34.65 22.47
C LYS A 438 -44.84 35.57 23.19
#